data_AF-A0A2S4UF81-F1
#
_entry.id   AF-A0A2S4UF81-F1
#
_cell.length_a   1.000
_cell.length_b   1.000
_cell.length_c   1.000
_cell.angle_alpha   90.00
_cell.angle_beta   90.00
_cell.angle_gamma   90.00
#
_symmetry.space_group_name_H-M   'P 1'
#
loop_
_entity.id
_entity.type
_entity.pdbx_description
1 polymer ?
#
loop_
_entity_poly.entity_id
_entity_poly.type
_entity_poly.pdbx_seq_one_letter_code
_entity_poly.pdbx_strand_id
1 'polypeptide(L)'
;MSACQSTRPRSLSQVAPSQPSNHRGTFGKQAAIRWKFMKQNGGAILVIAVTLLLLKSVTQEQSLLNKKLHVLENHLQEISEAANDLMNNAMYKSQLNERLSQMQYHWKVGPAAQHLTHNCLEQKEEREHIGFTRKDFASFLGGASIIGPLMSPTWAHHRKIWSSVLPFHNKLEKISGSPPVIVLPSDLSIGSCWPFHGTTRQLGIHLSRTIWVKGITIGHVFE
;
A
#
# COMPACT_ATOMS: atom_id res chain seq x y z
N MET A 1 -115.89 1.22 45.15
CA MET A 1 -116.61 0.44 44.11
C MET A 1 -115.88 0.76 42.81
N SER A 2 -115.25 -0.13 42.04
CA SER A 2 -115.33 -1.57 41.91
C SER A 2 -113.93 -2.11 41.55
N ALA A 3 -113.67 -3.36 41.93
CA ALA A 3 -112.46 -4.11 41.63
C ALA A 3 -112.50 -4.73 40.22
N CYS A 4 -111.33 -5.07 39.66
CA CYS A 4 -111.00 -6.46 39.27
C CYS A 4 -109.56 -6.59 38.73
N GLN A 5 -108.98 -7.74 39.03
CA GLN A 5 -107.57 -8.15 38.91
C GLN A 5 -107.21 -8.73 37.52
N SER A 6 -105.92 -9.14 37.38
CA SER A 6 -105.37 -10.26 36.58
C SER A 6 -104.29 -9.78 35.59
N THR A 7 -103.06 -10.30 35.45
CA THR A 7 -102.34 -11.49 35.95
C THR A 7 -100.83 -11.28 35.68
N ARG A 8 -99.94 -11.77 36.55
CA ARG A 8 -98.48 -11.92 36.35
C ARG A 8 -98.18 -13.37 35.89
N PRO A 9 -97.01 -13.67 35.28
CA PRO A 9 -95.84 -14.17 36.04
C PRO A 9 -94.50 -13.58 35.51
N ARG A 10 -93.55 -13.13 36.33
CA ARG A 10 -92.56 -13.83 37.19
C ARG A 10 -91.60 -14.76 36.42
N SER A 11 -90.34 -14.34 36.25
CA SER A 11 -89.20 -15.23 36.47
C SER A 11 -88.08 -14.47 37.22
N LEU A 12 -87.54 -15.16 38.22
CA LEU A 12 -86.53 -14.73 39.19
C LEU A 12 -85.20 -15.38 38.81
N SER A 13 -84.11 -14.62 39.01
CA SER A 13 -82.86 -15.02 39.67
C SER A 13 -82.14 -16.31 39.23
N GLN A 14 -80.85 -16.21 38.89
CA GLN A 14 -79.79 -16.86 39.68
C GLN A 14 -78.38 -16.47 39.19
N VAL A 15 -77.65 -15.78 40.07
CA VAL A 15 -76.18 -15.72 40.08
C VAL A 15 -75.69 -16.93 40.90
N ALA A 16 -74.70 -17.66 40.39
CA ALA A 16 -73.87 -18.58 41.15
C ALA A 16 -72.42 -18.53 40.65
N PRO A 17 -71.39 -18.42 41.53
CA PRO A 17 -69.99 -18.45 41.15
C PRO A 17 -69.33 -19.84 41.38
N SER A 18 -68.17 -20.01 40.74
CA SER A 18 -67.08 -20.99 40.99
C SER A 18 -66.98 -22.24 40.11
N GLN A 19 -65.87 -22.35 39.36
CA GLN A 19 -64.80 -23.35 39.53
C GLN A 19 -63.58 -22.98 38.65
N PRO A 20 -62.34 -22.94 39.18
CA PRO A 20 -61.14 -22.80 38.36
C PRO A 20 -60.70 -24.16 37.82
N SER A 21 -60.62 -24.29 36.49
CA SER A 21 -60.13 -25.49 35.82
C SER A 21 -58.61 -25.64 36.01
N ASN A 22 -58.22 -26.73 36.66
CA ASN A 22 -56.83 -27.17 36.79
C ASN A 22 -56.31 -27.67 35.42
N HIS A 23 -55.79 -26.78 34.57
CA HIS A 23 -55.04 -27.19 33.38
C HIS A 23 -53.54 -27.17 33.68
N ARG A 24 -52.99 -28.35 33.98
CA ARG A 24 -51.57 -28.59 34.26
C ARG A 24 -50.72 -28.45 32.99
N GLY A 25 -50.30 -27.22 32.68
CA GLY A 25 -49.47 -26.92 31.51
C GLY A 25 -48.06 -27.52 31.60
N THR A 26 -47.73 -28.45 30.69
CA THR A 26 -46.40 -29.05 30.49
C THR A 26 -45.36 -28.07 29.95
N PHE A 27 -45.80 -26.92 29.45
CA PHE A 27 -44.96 -25.89 28.84
C PHE A 27 -43.95 -25.28 29.83
N GLY A 28 -44.34 -25.06 31.09
CA GLY A 28 -43.46 -24.49 32.12
C GLY A 28 -42.29 -25.40 32.50
N LYS A 29 -42.48 -26.73 32.43
CA LYS A 29 -41.43 -27.70 32.76
C LYS A 29 -40.35 -27.75 31.68
N GLN A 30 -40.74 -27.71 30.41
CA GLN A 30 -39.77 -27.68 29.29
C GLN A 30 -39.04 -26.35 29.19
N ALA A 31 -39.72 -25.23 29.45
CA ALA A 31 -39.10 -23.91 29.49
C ALA A 31 -38.06 -23.80 30.62
N ALA A 32 -38.33 -24.36 31.81
CA ALA A 32 -37.40 -24.36 32.94
C ALA A 32 -36.15 -25.20 32.69
N ILE A 33 -36.28 -26.36 32.01
CA ILE A 33 -35.13 -27.20 31.64
C ILE A 33 -34.24 -26.48 30.62
N ARG A 34 -34.84 -25.84 29.61
CA ARG A 34 -34.09 -25.04 28.62
C ARG A 34 -33.42 -23.81 29.25
N TRP A 35 -34.08 -23.15 30.20
CA TRP A 35 -33.50 -22.03 30.95
C TRP A 35 -32.29 -22.46 31.78
N LYS A 36 -32.37 -23.61 32.46
CA LYS A 36 -31.25 -24.15 33.25
C LYS A 36 -30.07 -24.55 32.36
N PHE A 37 -30.34 -25.17 31.21
CA PHE A 37 -29.33 -25.51 30.21
C PHE A 37 -28.66 -24.26 29.62
N MET A 38 -29.44 -23.24 29.28
CA MET A 38 -28.94 -21.98 28.74
C MET A 38 -28.13 -21.18 29.78
N LYS A 39 -28.51 -21.24 31.07
CA LYS A 39 -27.75 -20.62 32.16
C LYS A 39 -26.42 -21.35 32.45
N GLN A 40 -26.40 -22.67 32.31
CA GLN A 40 -25.21 -23.49 32.59
C GLN A 40 -24.22 -23.52 31.41
N ASN A 41 -24.71 -23.52 30.17
CA ASN A 41 -23.88 -23.68 28.96
C ASN A 41 -23.83 -22.41 28.07
N GLY A 42 -24.49 -21.32 28.45
CA GLY A 42 -24.56 -20.09 27.65
C GLY A 42 -23.20 -19.47 27.30
N GLY A 43 -22.23 -19.55 28.22
CA GLY A 43 -20.87 -19.08 27.96
C GLY A 43 -20.15 -19.89 26.87
N ALA A 44 -20.31 -21.22 26.87
CA ALA A 44 -19.70 -22.09 25.87
C ALA A 44 -20.30 -21.85 24.46
N ILE A 45 -21.61 -21.64 24.38
CA ILE A 45 -22.30 -21.34 23.13
C ILE A 45 -21.83 -20.00 22.56
N LEU A 46 -21.63 -18.99 23.42
CA LEU A 46 -21.10 -17.69 23.00
C LEU A 46 -19.67 -17.81 22.44
N VAL A 47 -18.79 -18.54 23.12
CA VAL A 47 -17.41 -18.76 22.67
C VAL A 47 -17.38 -19.46 21.31
N ILE A 48 -18.19 -20.50 21.11
CA ILE A 48 -18.30 -21.20 19.82
C ILE A 48 -18.81 -20.24 18.73
N ALA A 49 -19.84 -19.44 19.01
CA ALA A 49 -20.39 -18.48 18.06
C ALA A 49 -19.36 -17.41 17.65
N VAL A 50 -18.63 -16.85 18.61
CA VAL A 50 -17.55 -15.88 18.35
C VAL A 50 -16.43 -16.53 17.55
N THR A 51 -16.05 -17.76 17.88
CA THR A 51 -14.99 -18.51 17.17
C THR A 51 -15.39 -18.75 15.71
N LEU A 52 -16.65 -19.10 15.44
CA LEU A 52 -17.17 -19.28 14.08
C LEU A 52 -17.22 -17.97 13.28
N LEU A 53 -17.56 -16.85 13.91
CA LEU A 53 -17.54 -15.53 13.27
C LEU A 53 -16.11 -15.10 12.91
N LEU A 54 -15.16 -15.28 13.84
CA LEU A 54 -13.76 -15.00 13.59
C LEU A 54 -13.21 -15.88 12.46
N LEU A 55 -13.52 -17.19 12.47
CA LEU A 55 -13.10 -18.10 11.42
C LEU A 55 -13.65 -17.69 10.05
N LYS A 56 -14.93 -17.28 9.97
CA LYS A 56 -15.52 -16.75 8.73
C LYS A 56 -14.86 -15.46 8.24
N SER A 57 -14.53 -14.54 9.15
CA SER A 57 -13.85 -13.30 8.78
C SER A 57 -12.45 -13.57 8.21
N VAL A 58 -11.71 -14.49 8.83
CA VAL A 58 -10.35 -14.88 8.38
C VAL A 58 -10.40 -15.61 7.04
N THR A 59 -11.35 -16.54 6.83
CA THR A 59 -11.46 -17.25 5.55
C THR A 59 -11.91 -16.33 4.41
N GLN A 60 -12.73 -15.32 4.69
CA GLN A 60 -13.13 -14.31 3.70
C GLN A 60 -11.93 -13.49 3.22
N GLU A 61 -11.11 -13.00 4.16
CA GLU A 61 -9.88 -12.24 3.87
C GLU A 61 -8.87 -13.09 3.07
N GLN A 62 -8.70 -14.37 3.44
CA GLN A 62 -7.87 -15.30 2.66
C GLN A 62 -8.40 -15.50 1.24
N SER A 63 -9.73 -15.60 1.05
CA SER A 63 -10.31 -15.73 -0.29
C SER A 63 -10.08 -14.49 -1.15
N LEU A 64 -10.12 -13.29 -0.54
CA LEU A 64 -9.86 -12.03 -1.21
C LEU A 64 -8.39 -11.93 -1.61
N LEU A 65 -7.49 -12.35 -0.73
CA LEU A 65 -6.05 -12.34 -0.98
C LEU A 65 -5.69 -13.33 -2.10
N ASN A 66 -6.27 -14.53 -2.10
CA ASN A 66 -6.07 -15.52 -3.17
C ASN A 66 -6.58 -15.01 -4.52
N LYS A 67 -7.71 -14.29 -4.57
CA LYS A 67 -8.19 -13.64 -5.80
C LYS A 67 -7.22 -12.58 -6.29
N LYS A 68 -6.71 -11.73 -5.39
CA LYS A 68 -5.73 -10.69 -5.74
C LYS A 68 -4.41 -11.29 -6.23
N LEU A 69 -3.94 -12.36 -5.59
CA LEU A 69 -2.73 -13.07 -5.98
C LEU A 69 -2.91 -13.68 -7.37
N HIS A 70 -4.04 -14.34 -7.64
CA HIS A 70 -4.33 -14.90 -8.96
C HIS A 70 -4.41 -13.84 -10.07
N VAL A 71 -5.03 -12.69 -9.79
CA VAL A 71 -5.05 -11.56 -10.75
C VAL A 71 -3.65 -11.02 -11.00
N LEU A 72 -2.82 -10.91 -9.96
CA LEU A 72 -1.44 -10.45 -10.10
C LEU A 72 -0.58 -11.45 -10.90
N GLU A 73 -0.75 -12.74 -10.65
CA GLU A 73 -0.09 -13.83 -11.40
C GLU A 73 -0.44 -13.76 -12.89
N ASN A 74 -1.73 -13.56 -13.21
CA ASN A 74 -2.18 -13.45 -14.60
C ASN A 74 -1.57 -12.23 -15.29
N HIS A 75 -1.52 -11.07 -14.62
CA HIS A 75 -0.87 -9.88 -15.19
C HIS A 75 0.64 -10.06 -15.40
N LEU A 76 1.33 -10.77 -14.50
CA LEU A 76 2.75 -11.08 -14.66
C LEU A 76 2.98 -12.02 -15.85
N GLN A 77 2.10 -13.00 -16.04
CA GLN A 77 2.16 -13.90 -17.19
C GLN A 77 1.93 -13.14 -18.51
N GLU A 78 0.93 -12.26 -18.57
CA GLU A 78 0.67 -11.41 -19.74
C GLU A 78 1.85 -10.49 -20.07
N ILE A 79 2.46 -9.86 -19.06
CA ILE A 79 3.65 -9.01 -19.25
C ILE A 79 4.83 -9.84 -19.73
N SER A 80 5.02 -11.04 -19.20
CA SER A 80 6.09 -11.96 -19.61
C SER A 80 5.92 -12.42 -21.06
N GLU A 81 4.70 -12.76 -21.47
CA GLU A 81 4.38 -13.16 -22.83
C GLU A 81 4.56 -11.99 -23.82
N ALA A 82 4.07 -10.80 -23.47
CA ALA A 82 4.27 -9.60 -24.27
C ALA A 82 5.76 -9.22 -24.41
N ALA A 83 6.55 -9.40 -23.35
CA ALA A 83 8.00 -9.19 -23.40
C ALA A 83 8.71 -10.23 -24.27
N ASN A 84 8.30 -11.50 -24.20
CA ASN A 84 8.85 -12.57 -25.03
C ASN A 84 8.51 -12.36 -26.51
N ASP A 85 7.28 -11.96 -26.83
CA ASP A 85 6.86 -11.63 -28.20
C ASP A 85 7.62 -10.43 -28.75
N LEU A 86 7.81 -9.39 -27.94
CA LEU A 86 8.62 -8.23 -28.31
C LEU A 86 10.09 -8.62 -28.56
N MET A 87 10.64 -9.52 -27.74
CA MET A 87 12.03 -10.00 -27.87
C MET A 87 12.22 -10.96 -29.04
N ASN A 88 11.20 -11.75 -29.39
CA ASN A 88 11.21 -12.67 -30.52
C ASN A 88 10.89 -11.98 -31.86
N ASN A 89 10.33 -10.77 -31.84
CA ASN A 89 10.17 -9.96 -33.04
C ASN A 89 11.56 -9.60 -33.61
N ALA A 90 11.91 -10.24 -34.73
CA ALA A 90 13.20 -10.10 -35.39
C ALA A 90 13.56 -8.65 -35.74
N MET A 91 12.55 -7.80 -36.02
CA MET A 91 12.73 -6.38 -36.32
C MET A 91 13.12 -5.57 -35.08
N TYR A 92 12.51 -5.85 -33.93
CA TYR A 92 12.85 -5.16 -32.68
C TYR A 92 14.21 -5.63 -32.16
N LYS A 93 14.47 -6.95 -32.27
CA LYS A 93 15.76 -7.55 -31.92
C LYS A 93 16.90 -6.96 -32.75
N SER A 94 16.74 -6.81 -34.07
CA SER A 94 17.77 -6.20 -34.93
C SER A 94 18.01 -4.73 -34.57
N GLN A 95 16.94 -3.95 -34.39
CA GLN A 95 17.03 -2.53 -34.00
C GLN A 95 17.68 -2.34 -32.62
N LEU A 96 17.39 -3.22 -31.67
CA LEU A 96 17.98 -3.19 -30.33
C LEU A 96 19.46 -3.60 -30.37
N ASN A 97 19.81 -4.65 -31.14
CA ASN A 97 21.20 -5.05 -31.32
C ASN A 97 22.02 -3.98 -32.05
N GLU A 98 21.42 -3.27 -33.00
CA GLU A 98 22.06 -2.15 -33.68
C GLU A 98 22.31 -0.98 -32.72
N ARG A 99 21.32 -0.61 -31.89
CA ARG A 99 21.51 0.42 -30.85
C ARG A 99 22.52 0.01 -29.78
N LEU A 100 22.50 -1.25 -29.34
CA LEU A 100 23.50 -1.80 -28.43
C LEU A 100 24.89 -1.79 -29.07
N SER A 101 25.00 -2.10 -30.36
CA SER A 101 26.27 -2.05 -31.11
C SER A 101 26.78 -0.61 -31.24
N GLN A 102 25.90 0.37 -31.47
CA GLN A 102 26.25 1.79 -31.49
C GLN A 102 26.71 2.28 -30.12
N MET A 103 26.01 1.92 -29.04
CA MET A 103 26.47 2.19 -27.67
C MET A 103 27.78 1.48 -27.36
N GLN A 104 27.93 0.23 -27.80
CA GLN A 104 29.13 -0.59 -27.63
C GLN A 104 30.35 0.02 -28.36
N TYR A 105 30.12 0.64 -29.52
CA TYR A 105 31.14 1.37 -30.24
C TYR A 105 31.46 2.69 -29.53
N HIS A 106 30.45 3.45 -29.11
CA HIS A 106 30.64 4.73 -28.44
C HIS A 106 31.41 4.62 -27.11
N TRP A 107 31.19 3.58 -26.29
CA TRP A 107 32.00 3.39 -25.06
C TRP A 107 33.41 2.87 -25.35
N LYS A 108 33.61 2.04 -26.39
CA LYS A 108 34.95 1.56 -26.77
C LYS A 108 35.83 2.68 -27.35
N VAL A 109 35.22 3.76 -27.85
CA VAL A 109 35.92 4.88 -28.51
C VAL A 109 36.22 6.06 -27.57
N GLY A 110 35.86 6.01 -26.27
CA GLY A 110 36.26 7.04 -25.29
C GLY A 110 37.37 6.57 -24.33
N PRO A 111 38.52 7.28 -24.13
CA PRO A 111 38.93 8.59 -24.65
C PRO A 111 40.22 8.49 -25.49
N ALA A 112 40.11 8.31 -26.81
CA ALA A 112 41.24 8.50 -27.73
C ALA A 112 41.08 9.77 -28.61
N ALA A 113 39.97 10.50 -28.46
CA ALA A 113 39.63 11.69 -29.24
C ALA A 113 39.34 12.93 -28.37
N GLN A 114 40.12 13.17 -27.31
CA GLN A 114 40.13 14.48 -26.61
C GLN A 114 41.19 15.44 -27.16
N HIS A 115 41.44 15.39 -28.47
CA HIS A 115 42.17 16.43 -29.16
C HIS A 115 41.39 16.74 -30.44
N LEU A 116 40.92 17.97 -30.56
CA LEU A 116 40.19 18.54 -31.70
C LEU A 116 38.68 18.27 -31.75
N THR A 117 37.93 19.00 -30.93
CA THR A 117 36.73 19.73 -31.40
C THR A 117 36.40 20.82 -30.38
N HIS A 118 37.09 21.95 -30.49
CA HIS A 118 36.48 23.22 -30.15
C HIS A 118 35.26 23.40 -31.06
N ASN A 119 34.14 23.83 -30.47
CA ASN A 119 32.88 24.20 -31.12
C ASN A 119 31.87 23.06 -31.35
N CYS A 120 31.14 22.68 -30.29
CA CYS A 120 29.75 22.27 -30.45
C CYS A 120 28.96 22.61 -29.17
N LEU A 121 28.07 23.59 -29.31
CA LEU A 121 27.08 24.08 -28.34
C LEU A 121 27.61 24.75 -27.07
N GLU A 122 28.17 25.95 -27.25
CA GLU A 122 27.86 27.05 -26.34
C GLU A 122 26.38 27.41 -26.48
N GLN A 123 25.49 26.65 -25.84
CA GLN A 123 24.29 27.23 -25.27
C GLN A 123 24.59 27.54 -23.81
N LYS A 124 24.89 28.81 -23.63
CA LYS A 124 25.07 29.54 -22.39
C LYS A 124 23.85 29.37 -21.48
N GLU A 125 23.82 28.32 -20.69
CA GLU A 125 23.32 28.43 -19.32
C GLU A 125 24.53 28.68 -18.43
N GLU A 126 24.56 29.88 -17.88
CA GLU A 126 25.41 30.31 -16.79
C GLU A 126 25.09 29.49 -15.53
N ARG A 127 25.41 28.20 -15.55
CA ARG A 127 25.64 27.43 -14.33
C ARG A 127 27.12 27.52 -14.07
N GLU A 128 27.49 28.10 -12.94
CA GLU A 128 28.85 28.02 -12.40
C GLU A 128 29.31 26.57 -12.46
N HIS A 129 30.05 26.23 -13.52
CA HIS A 129 30.68 24.94 -13.63
C HIS A 129 31.82 24.98 -12.62
N ILE A 130 31.54 24.53 -11.39
CA ILE A 130 32.57 24.31 -10.38
C ILE A 130 33.50 23.27 -10.99
N GLY A 131 34.55 23.75 -11.68
CA GLY A 131 35.53 22.92 -12.34
C GLY A 131 36.29 22.16 -11.27
N PHE A 132 35.89 20.93 -11.00
CA PHE A 132 36.64 20.05 -10.12
C PHE A 132 37.97 19.75 -10.81
N THR A 133 39.06 20.32 -10.28
CA THR A 133 40.43 20.10 -10.81
C THR A 133 40.90 18.65 -10.64
N ARG A 134 40.17 17.86 -9.85
CA ARG A 134 40.44 16.44 -9.58
C ARG A 134 39.34 15.57 -10.15
N LYS A 135 39.74 14.39 -10.65
CA LYS A 135 38.81 13.39 -11.19
C LYS A 135 37.84 12.89 -10.14
N ASP A 136 36.55 12.92 -10.48
CA ASP A 136 35.49 12.34 -9.65
C ASP A 136 35.34 10.83 -9.95
N PHE A 137 35.55 10.02 -8.93
CA PHE A 137 35.36 8.56 -8.98
C PHE A 137 34.01 8.10 -8.42
N ALA A 138 33.25 9.01 -7.81
CA ALA A 138 31.89 8.82 -7.32
C ALA A 138 30.84 9.27 -8.36
N SER A 139 31.25 9.71 -9.55
CA SER A 139 30.34 10.11 -10.63
C SER A 139 29.52 8.91 -11.15
N PHE A 140 28.21 9.12 -11.31
CA PHE A 140 27.30 8.14 -11.94
C PHE A 140 27.76 7.75 -13.35
N LEU A 141 28.16 8.75 -14.16
CA LEU A 141 28.66 8.51 -15.51
C LEU A 141 30.01 7.77 -15.52
N GLY A 142 30.76 7.87 -14.42
CA GLY A 142 31.99 7.11 -14.20
C GLY A 142 31.75 5.64 -13.84
N GLY A 143 30.50 5.22 -13.58
CA GLY A 143 30.14 3.87 -13.14
C GLY A 143 30.06 3.70 -11.63
N ALA A 144 30.02 4.79 -10.86
CA ALA A 144 29.74 4.72 -9.43
C ALA A 144 28.26 4.43 -9.16
N SER A 145 27.96 3.82 -8.01
CA SER A 145 26.59 3.47 -7.62
C SER A 145 26.36 3.60 -6.12
N ILE A 146 25.09 3.64 -5.70
CA ILE A 146 24.71 3.67 -4.29
C ILE A 146 24.63 2.25 -3.73
N ILE A 147 25.15 2.06 -2.51
CA ILE A 147 25.03 0.81 -1.76
C ILE A 147 23.78 0.88 -0.89
N GLY A 148 22.68 0.30 -1.38
CA GLY A 148 21.37 0.35 -0.72
C GLY A 148 21.36 -0.03 0.77
N PRO A 149 21.97 -1.16 1.18
CA PRO A 149 21.99 -1.55 2.59
C PRO A 149 22.77 -0.61 3.53
N LEU A 150 23.67 0.22 2.99
CA LEU A 150 24.49 1.15 3.76
C LEU A 150 23.96 2.59 3.70
N MET A 151 22.73 2.77 3.21
CA MET A 151 22.11 4.08 3.08
C MET A 151 20.99 4.26 4.11
N SER A 152 20.87 5.48 4.60
CA SER A 152 19.71 5.87 5.40
C SER A 152 18.43 5.97 4.55
N PRO A 153 17.24 5.87 5.16
CA PRO A 153 15.99 6.05 4.43
C PRO A 153 15.83 7.50 3.96
N THR A 154 15.39 7.67 2.71
CA THR A 154 14.98 8.96 2.15
C THR A 154 13.83 9.56 2.96
N TRP A 155 13.85 10.88 3.12
CA TRP A 155 12.76 11.60 3.77
C TRP A 155 11.43 11.37 3.02
N ALA A 156 10.40 10.97 3.75
CA ALA A 156 9.07 10.84 3.21
C ALA A 156 8.03 11.21 4.28
N HIS A 157 7.02 11.98 3.86
CA HIS A 157 5.92 12.41 4.70
C HIS A 157 4.60 11.85 4.16
N HIS A 158 3.76 11.33 5.06
CA HIS A 158 2.44 10.85 4.69
C HIS A 158 1.42 11.93 4.98
N ARG A 159 0.80 12.47 3.93
CA ARG A 159 -0.27 13.45 4.03
C ARG A 159 -1.61 12.72 3.97
N LYS A 160 -2.51 13.05 4.91
CA LYS A 160 -3.92 12.66 4.80
C LYS A 160 -4.60 13.59 3.82
N ILE A 161 -5.15 13.03 2.75
CA ILE A 161 -5.96 13.76 1.78
C ILE A 161 -7.41 13.40 2.04
N TRP A 162 -8.23 14.42 2.24
CA TRP A 162 -9.66 14.26 2.31
C TRP A 162 -10.17 13.97 0.89
N SER A 163 -10.68 12.76 0.67
CA SER A 163 -11.33 12.42 -0.58
C SER A 163 -12.66 13.16 -0.66
N SER A 164 -12.82 14.04 -1.66
CA SER A 164 -14.11 14.69 -1.94
C SER A 164 -15.20 13.70 -2.40
N VAL A 165 -14.80 12.47 -2.76
CA VAL A 165 -15.68 11.45 -3.33
C VAL A 165 -16.24 10.50 -2.27
N LEU A 166 -15.53 10.29 -1.15
CA LEU A 166 -15.96 9.40 -0.06
C LEU A 166 -15.58 10.01 1.30
N PRO A 167 -16.54 10.61 2.05
CA PRO A 167 -16.27 11.32 3.30
C PRO A 167 -15.75 10.43 4.45
N PHE A 168 -15.72 9.10 4.27
CA PHE A 168 -15.24 8.13 5.25
C PHE A 168 -13.96 7.41 4.84
N HIS A 169 -13.37 7.73 3.67
CA HIS A 169 -12.13 7.11 3.22
C HIS A 169 -11.01 8.15 3.11
N ASN A 170 -10.18 8.20 4.15
CA ASN A 170 -8.97 9.01 4.15
C ASN A 170 -7.89 8.30 3.31
N LYS A 171 -7.54 8.87 2.16
CA LYS A 171 -6.42 8.39 1.36
C LYS A 171 -5.13 8.94 1.99
N LEU A 172 -4.20 8.06 2.37
CA LEU A 172 -2.84 8.47 2.69
C LEU A 172 -2.06 8.61 1.39
N GLU A 173 -1.60 9.81 1.08
CA GLU A 173 -0.62 10.04 0.02
C GLU A 173 0.77 10.14 0.64
N LYS A 174 1.72 9.38 0.10
CA LYS A 174 3.12 9.43 0.50
C LYS A 174 3.86 10.41 -0.40
N ILE A 175 4.28 11.53 0.16
CA ILE A 175 5.18 12.50 -0.47
C ILE A 175 6.60 12.07 -0.09
N SER A 176 7.39 11.67 -1.07
CA SER A 176 8.80 11.32 -0.87
C SER A 176 9.68 12.38 -1.51
N GLY A 177 10.81 12.68 -0.87
CA GLY A 177 11.86 13.44 -1.53
C GLY A 177 12.58 12.62 -2.60
N SER A 178 13.49 13.29 -3.32
CA SER A 178 14.32 12.69 -4.36
C SER A 178 15.11 11.49 -3.83
N PRO A 179 15.36 10.45 -4.65
CA PRO A 179 16.14 9.28 -4.25
C PRO A 179 17.63 9.61 -4.08
N PRO A 180 18.40 8.82 -3.30
CA PRO A 180 19.82 9.07 -3.01
C PRO A 180 20.74 9.01 -4.23
N VAL A 181 20.29 8.39 -5.33
CA VAL A 181 21.04 8.36 -6.60
C VAL A 181 21.30 9.76 -7.15
N ILE A 182 20.49 10.76 -6.78
CA ILE A 182 20.64 12.16 -7.21
C ILE A 182 21.96 12.80 -6.73
N VAL A 183 22.64 12.21 -5.75
CA VAL A 183 23.92 12.71 -5.24
C VAL A 183 25.08 12.44 -6.23
N LEU A 184 24.95 11.44 -7.09
CA LEU A 184 26.05 10.99 -7.97
C LEU A 184 26.31 11.89 -9.21
N PRO A 185 25.29 12.50 -9.86
CA PRO A 185 25.51 13.43 -10.97
C PRO A 185 26.16 14.76 -10.58
N SER A 186 26.29 15.07 -9.29
CA SER A 186 26.79 16.36 -8.78
C SER A 186 26.03 17.59 -9.32
N ASP A 187 24.73 17.43 -9.58
CA ASP A 187 23.87 18.55 -9.99
C ASP A 187 23.52 19.42 -8.76
N LEU A 188 23.89 20.70 -8.80
CA LEU A 188 23.66 21.67 -7.72
C LEU A 188 22.39 22.53 -7.94
N SER A 189 21.52 22.10 -8.85
CA SER A 189 20.21 22.74 -9.06
C SER A 189 19.35 22.69 -7.80
N ILE A 190 18.51 23.71 -7.62
CA ILE A 190 17.46 23.71 -6.60
C ILE A 190 16.56 22.49 -6.79
N GLY A 191 16.39 21.68 -5.74
CA GLY A 191 15.59 20.45 -5.78
C GLY A 191 16.35 19.18 -6.20
N SER A 192 17.56 19.30 -6.74
CA SER A 192 18.45 18.18 -7.10
C SER A 192 19.28 17.69 -5.91
N CYS A 193 18.66 17.56 -4.74
CA CYS A 193 19.32 17.08 -3.52
C CYS A 193 18.58 15.86 -2.94
N TRP A 194 19.28 15.06 -2.13
CA TRP A 194 18.68 13.93 -1.42
C TRP A 194 18.31 14.35 0.01
N PRO A 195 17.01 14.51 0.32
CA PRO A 195 16.59 14.88 1.66
C PRO A 195 16.51 13.66 2.58
N PHE A 196 16.91 13.87 3.82
CA PHE A 196 16.79 12.88 4.89
C PHE A 196 16.27 13.52 6.17
N HIS A 197 15.69 12.72 7.06
CA HIS A 197 15.26 13.20 8.37
C HIS A 197 16.43 13.46 9.30
N GLY A 198 16.39 14.51 10.12
CA GLY A 198 17.38 14.77 11.17
C GLY A 198 18.68 15.37 10.66
N THR A 199 19.71 15.38 11.51
CA THR A 199 20.98 16.08 11.28
C THR A 199 22.13 15.17 10.83
N THR A 200 22.01 13.86 11.05
CA THR A 200 23.09 12.90 10.79
C THR A 200 22.56 11.66 10.09
N ARG A 201 23.19 11.29 8.98
CA ARG A 201 22.82 10.14 8.14
C ARG A 201 24.02 9.53 7.45
N GLN A 202 23.78 8.36 6.88
CA GLN A 202 24.78 7.55 6.20
C GLN A 202 24.38 7.35 4.72
N LEU A 203 25.37 7.44 3.85
CA LEU A 203 25.25 7.14 2.42
C LEU A 203 26.45 6.29 2.00
N GLY A 204 26.19 5.06 1.58
CA GLY A 204 27.21 4.19 1.00
C GLY A 204 27.32 4.41 -0.51
N ILE A 205 28.53 4.69 -0.99
CA ILE A 205 28.81 4.85 -2.42
C ILE A 205 29.86 3.81 -2.83
N HIS A 206 29.54 3.02 -3.85
CA HIS A 206 30.47 2.16 -4.54
C HIS A 206 31.15 2.99 -5.64
N LEU A 207 32.46 3.20 -5.50
CA LEU A 207 33.23 3.98 -6.47
C LEU A 207 33.40 3.23 -7.78
N SER A 208 33.60 3.98 -8.86
CA SER A 208 33.88 3.43 -10.19
C SER A 208 35.10 2.49 -10.24
N ARG A 209 36.09 2.69 -9.35
CA ARG A 209 37.32 1.90 -9.23
C ARG A 209 37.82 1.90 -7.79
N THR A 210 38.58 0.89 -7.42
CA THR A 210 39.32 0.85 -6.15
C THR A 210 40.46 1.88 -6.19
N ILE A 211 40.40 2.87 -5.30
CA ILE A 211 41.37 3.97 -5.23
C ILE A 211 41.75 4.30 -3.78
N TRP A 212 42.88 4.97 -3.63
CA TRP A 212 43.23 5.65 -2.38
C TRP A 212 42.58 7.04 -2.36
N VAL A 213 41.62 7.24 -1.46
CA VAL A 213 40.86 8.49 -1.36
C VAL A 213 41.78 9.59 -0.82
N LYS A 214 41.99 10.64 -1.63
CA LYS A 214 42.80 11.83 -1.26
C LYS A 214 41.99 13.01 -0.76
N GLY A 215 40.68 12.99 -0.96
CA GLY A 215 39.79 14.09 -0.62
C GLY A 215 38.37 13.79 -1.05
N ILE A 216 37.43 14.49 -0.43
CA ILE A 216 35.99 14.39 -0.67
C ILE A 216 35.49 15.81 -0.89
N THR A 217 34.62 15.99 -1.88
CA THR A 217 33.96 17.27 -2.15
C THR A 217 32.47 17.12 -1.87
N ILE A 218 31.90 18.09 -1.15
CA ILE A 218 30.47 18.15 -0.86
C ILE A 218 29.98 19.50 -1.35
N GLY A 219 29.08 19.49 -2.31
CA GLY A 219 28.41 20.69 -2.80
C GLY A 219 27.01 20.82 -2.23
N HIS A 220 26.57 22.06 -2.02
CA HIS A 220 25.19 22.40 -1.69
C HIS A 220 24.80 23.61 -2.51
N VAL A 221 23.50 23.78 -2.76
CA VAL A 221 22.99 24.99 -3.41
C VAL A 221 23.29 26.21 -2.52
N PHE A 222 23.70 27.31 -3.13
CA PHE A 222 23.85 28.60 -2.44
C PHE A 222 22.48 29.26 -2.31
N GLU A 223 22.17 29.77 -1.12
CA GLU A 223 21.01 30.64 -0.86
C GLU A 223 21.33 32.11 -1.17
#